data_AF-A0A3M1JJD9-F1
#
_entry.id   AF-A0A3M1JJD9-F1
#
_cell.length_a   1.000
_cell.length_b   1.000
_cell.length_c   1.000
_cell.angle_alpha   90.00
_cell.angle_beta   90.00
_cell.angle_gamma   90.00
#
_symmetry.space_group_name_H-M   'P 1'
#
loop_
_entity.id
_entity.type
_entity.pdbx_description
1 polymer ?
#
loop_
_entity_poly.entity_id
_entity_poly.type
_entity_poly.pdbx_seq_one_letter_code
_entity_poly.pdbx_strand_id
1 'polypeptide(L)'
;MWLGAFLILSLFVRPVFDNSDTMYYLSLIEGKNLSENTPHWGYTLLGMIFTTLIPFNDILSLNIMSAFFASLAVYLTFLIFRTLKFSERVSLISTVITLFSYSFFTSGFLAEVYVVQSSLLLISLFLWLEDRVLLSSLSFLLALLVSPI
;
A
#
# COMPACT_ATOMS: atom_id res chain seq x y z
N MET A 1 1.75 -15.21 -6.78
CA MET A 1 0.69 -14.21 -7.06
C MET A 1 1.11 -12.81 -6.65
N TRP A 2 1.57 -12.59 -5.40
CA TRP A 2 2.17 -11.33 -4.96
C TRP A 2 3.24 -10.78 -5.91
N LEU A 3 4.28 -11.58 -6.20
CA LEU A 3 5.35 -11.21 -7.13
C LEU A 3 4.83 -10.88 -8.53
N GLY A 4 3.80 -11.58 -9.01
CA GLY A 4 3.21 -11.33 -10.32
C GLY A 4 2.51 -9.96 -10.38
N ALA A 5 1.71 -9.63 -9.36
CA ALA A 5 1.08 -8.32 -9.24
C ALA A 5 2.14 -7.21 -9.09
N PHE A 6 3.17 -7.43 -8.27
CA PHE A 6 4.28 -6.49 -8.10
C PHE A 6 5.00 -6.23 -9.42
N LEU A 7 5.34 -7.28 -10.18
CA LEU A 7 6.00 -7.15 -11.48
C LEU A 7 5.12 -6.39 -12.47
N ILE A 8 3.81 -6.70 -12.55
CA ILE A 8 2.87 -5.99 -13.42
C ILE A 8 2.86 -4.50 -13.08
N LEU A 9 2.68 -4.14 -11.81
CA LEU A 9 2.63 -2.74 -11.38
C LEU A 9 3.97 -2.02 -11.61
N SER A 10 5.09 -2.71 -11.35
CA SER A 10 6.44 -2.16 -11.54
C SER A 10 6.73 -1.76 -12.99
N LEU A 11 6.04 -2.35 -13.98
CA LEU A 11 6.16 -1.93 -15.39
C LEU A 11 5.58 -0.53 -15.66
N PHE A 12 4.68 -0.06 -14.80
CA PHE A 12 4.02 1.25 -14.93
C PHE A 12 4.59 2.30 -13.99
N VAL A 13 5.41 1.89 -13.01
CA VAL A 13 6.11 2.80 -12.11
C VAL A 13 7.06 3.70 -12.91
N ARG A 14 6.90 5.02 -12.74
CA ARG A 14 7.74 6.05 -13.38
C ARG A 14 8.07 7.13 -12.35
N PRO A 15 9.19 7.87 -12.47
CA PRO A 15 9.51 8.99 -11.58
C PRO A 15 8.68 10.23 -11.95
N VAL A 16 7.36 10.17 -11.78
CA VAL A 16 6.41 11.22 -12.15
C VAL A 16 5.59 11.61 -10.92
N PHE A 17 5.31 12.91 -10.81
CA PHE A 17 4.36 13.46 -9.85
C PHE A 17 2.96 13.43 -10.44
N ASP A 18 2.00 12.89 -9.70
CA ASP A 18 0.61 12.87 -10.15
C ASP A 18 -0.23 13.97 -9.47
N ASN A 19 0.11 14.36 -8.25
CA ASN A 19 -0.67 15.33 -7.47
C ASN A 19 0.20 16.25 -6.58
N SER A 20 -0.41 17.35 -6.12
CA SER A 20 0.21 18.31 -5.19
C SER A 20 0.55 17.69 -3.83
N ASP A 21 -0.20 16.69 -3.41
CA ASP A 21 -0.08 16.09 -2.08
C ASP A 21 1.19 15.23 -1.98
N THR A 22 1.52 14.50 -3.05
CA THR A 22 2.77 13.73 -3.20
C THR A 22 3.98 14.64 -3.07
N MET A 23 3.94 15.84 -3.68
CA MET A 23 4.99 16.85 -3.53
C MET A 23 5.15 17.30 -2.08
N TYR A 24 4.03 17.52 -1.40
CA TYR A 24 4.03 17.89 0.02
C TYR A 24 4.68 16.79 0.87
N TYR A 25 4.23 15.53 0.75
CA TYR A 25 4.81 14.42 1.51
C TYR A 25 6.27 14.17 1.17
N LEU A 26 6.68 14.31 -0.09
CA LEU A 26 8.07 14.18 -0.49
C LEU A 26 8.95 15.20 0.23
N SER A 27 8.52 16.47 0.32
CA SER A 27 9.29 17.50 1.01
C SER A 27 9.46 17.21 2.51
N LEU A 28 8.44 16.63 3.15
CA LEU A 28 8.53 16.15 4.54
C LEU A 28 9.51 14.99 4.70
N ILE A 29 9.51 14.05 3.74
CA ILE A 29 10.37 12.87 3.73
C ILE A 29 11.84 13.28 3.53
N GLU A 30 12.13 14.09 2.51
CA GLU A 30 13.46 14.61 2.19
C GLU A 30 14.02 15.45 3.35
N GLY A 31 13.19 16.31 3.93
CA GLY A 31 13.55 17.14 5.08
C GLY A 31 13.64 16.37 6.40
N LYS A 32 13.25 15.08 6.43
CA LYS A 32 13.09 14.27 7.64
C LYS A 32 12.29 15.00 8.74
N ASN A 33 11.35 15.84 8.31
CA ASN A 33 10.66 16.75 9.21
C ASN A 33 9.41 16.09 9.80
N LEU A 34 9.64 15.37 10.89
CA LEU A 34 8.61 14.77 11.72
C LEU A 34 8.06 15.73 12.78
N SER A 35 8.09 17.05 12.55
CA SER A 35 7.48 18.03 13.45
C SER A 35 6.30 18.79 12.82
N GLU A 36 6.13 18.68 11.50
CA GLU A 36 4.97 19.26 10.82
C GLU A 36 3.69 18.49 11.15
N ASN A 37 2.59 19.25 11.27
CA ASN A 37 1.29 18.68 11.54
C ASN A 37 0.69 18.10 10.26
N THR A 38 1.09 16.87 9.91
CA THR A 38 0.49 16.09 8.81
C THR A 38 -0.53 15.09 9.36
N PRO A 39 -1.69 14.90 8.70
CA PRO A 39 -2.59 13.81 9.06
C PRO A 39 -2.07 12.43 8.64
N HIS A 40 -0.98 12.36 7.86
CA HIS A 40 -0.50 11.13 7.21
C HIS A 40 0.85 10.62 7.74
N TRP A 41 1.08 10.72 9.06
CA TRP A 41 2.32 10.31 9.73
C TRP A 41 2.85 8.93 9.32
N GLY A 42 1.97 7.94 9.27
CA GLY A 42 2.31 6.58 8.90
C GLY A 42 2.84 6.48 7.48
N TYR A 43 2.26 7.25 6.55
CA TYR A 43 2.73 7.30 5.16
C TYR A 43 4.12 7.93 5.08
N THR A 44 4.34 9.06 5.74
CA THR A 44 5.63 9.77 5.74
C THR A 44 6.74 8.90 6.33
N LEU A 45 6.49 8.21 7.45
CA LEU A 45 7.45 7.30 8.06
C LEU A 45 7.82 6.13 7.15
N LEU A 46 6.83 5.50 6.52
CA LEU A 46 7.07 4.44 5.53
C LEU A 46 7.87 4.97 4.34
N GLY A 47 7.53 6.17 3.87
CA GLY A 47 8.26 6.86 2.80
C GLY A 47 9.73 7.08 3.14
N MET A 48 10.05 7.55 4.36
CA MET A 48 11.44 7.69 4.83
C MET A 48 12.19 6.36 4.84
N ILE A 49 11.53 5.26 5.24
CA ILE A 49 12.13 3.92 5.22
C ILE A 49 12.42 3.48 3.77
N PHE A 50 11.44 3.60 2.87
CA PHE A 50 11.57 3.14 1.49
C PHE A 50 12.60 3.96 0.70
N THR A 51 12.60 5.28 0.85
CA THR A 51 13.61 6.18 0.22
C THR A 51 15.02 5.93 0.74
N THR A 52 15.17 5.50 2.01
CA THR A 52 16.49 5.13 2.56
C THR A 52 16.96 3.75 2.08
N LEU A 53 16.06 2.78 1.93
CA LEU A 53 16.41 1.39 1.59
C LEU A 53 16.56 1.14 0.09
N ILE A 54 15.83 1.88 -0.74
CA ILE A 54 15.78 1.67 -2.19
C ILE A 54 16.75 2.64 -2.87
N PRO A 55 17.73 2.16 -3.65
CA PRO A 55 18.77 3.00 -4.25
C PRO A 55 18.29 3.71 -5.54
N PHE A 56 17.09 4.28 -5.50
CA PHE A 56 16.53 5.10 -6.58
C PHE A 56 16.27 6.52 -6.08
N ASN A 57 15.89 7.43 -6.98
CA ASN A 57 15.43 8.75 -6.54
C ASN A 57 14.16 8.61 -5.69
N ASP A 58 13.93 9.59 -4.81
CA ASP A 58 12.91 9.46 -3.76
C ASP A 58 11.50 9.27 -4.33
N ILE A 59 11.17 9.96 -5.43
CA ILE A 59 9.88 9.80 -6.14
C ILE A 59 9.69 8.36 -6.62
N LEU A 60 10.71 7.81 -7.28
CA LEU A 60 10.68 6.45 -7.78
C LEU A 60 10.59 5.44 -6.64
N SER A 61 11.32 5.67 -5.54
CA SER A 61 11.26 4.86 -4.33
C SER A 61 9.85 4.86 -3.70
N LEU A 62 9.16 6.00 -3.70
CA LEU A 62 7.76 6.10 -3.24
C LEU A 62 6.77 5.41 -4.19
N ASN A 63 6.95 5.54 -5.51
CA ASN A 63 6.10 4.82 -6.46
C ASN A 63 6.31 3.30 -6.39
N ILE A 64 7.54 2.85 -6.08
CA ILE A 64 7.84 1.43 -5.79
C ILE A 64 7.20 1.02 -4.46
N MET A 65 7.20 1.89 -3.44
CA MET A 65 6.48 1.64 -2.19
C MET A 65 4.99 1.40 -2.46
N SER A 66 4.33 2.24 -3.27
CA SER A 66 2.95 2.02 -3.69
C SER A 66 2.77 0.67 -4.39
N ALA A 67 3.64 0.31 -5.33
CA ALA A 67 3.57 -0.97 -6.04
C ALA A 67 3.73 -2.17 -5.10
N PHE A 68 4.62 -2.04 -4.11
CA PHE A 68 4.82 -3.04 -3.07
C PHE A 68 3.53 -3.24 -2.25
N PHE A 69 2.94 -2.17 -1.71
CA PHE A 69 1.72 -2.27 -0.92
C PHE A 69 0.52 -2.72 -1.75
N ALA A 70 0.34 -2.19 -2.95
CA ALA A 70 -0.72 -2.62 -3.87
C ALA A 70 -0.65 -4.12 -4.18
N SER A 71 0.55 -4.63 -4.50
CA SER A 71 0.73 -6.07 -4.73
C SER A 71 0.44 -6.91 -3.48
N LEU A 72 0.77 -6.39 -2.30
CA LEU A 72 0.44 -7.00 -1.00
C LEU A 72 -1.08 -7.06 -0.78
N ALA A 73 -1.80 -5.96 -1.04
CA ALA A 73 -3.25 -5.93 -1.02
C ALA A 73 -3.88 -6.96 -1.96
N VAL A 74 -3.40 -7.08 -3.21
CA VAL A 74 -3.88 -8.11 -4.15
C VAL A 74 -3.66 -9.53 -3.59
N TYR A 75 -2.49 -9.78 -2.98
CA TYR A 75 -2.21 -11.06 -2.35
C TYR A 75 -3.12 -11.35 -1.14
N LEU A 76 -3.36 -10.34 -0.30
CA LEU A 76 -4.26 -10.46 0.84
C LEU A 76 -5.70 -10.70 0.42
N THR A 77 -6.18 -10.08 -0.66
CA THR A 77 -7.50 -10.38 -1.24
C THR A 77 -7.65 -11.87 -1.53
N PHE A 78 -6.64 -12.51 -2.12
CA PHE A 78 -6.67 -13.95 -2.33
C PHE A 78 -6.75 -14.70 -1.01
N LEU A 79 -5.86 -14.40 -0.07
CA LEU A 79 -5.81 -15.09 1.22
C LEU A 79 -7.13 -14.96 1.98
N ILE A 80 -7.72 -13.78 2.03
CA ILE A 80 -9.03 -13.54 2.65
C ILE A 80 -10.10 -14.43 2.01
N PHE A 81 -10.18 -14.48 0.68
CA PHE A 81 -11.16 -15.35 0.00
C PHE A 81 -10.90 -16.83 0.27
N ARG A 82 -9.64 -17.25 0.39
CA ARG A 82 -9.27 -18.62 0.78
C ARG A 82 -9.65 -18.93 2.21
N THR A 83 -9.41 -18.02 3.16
CA THR A 83 -9.82 -18.16 4.57
C THR A 83 -11.34 -18.23 4.71
N LEU A 84 -12.08 -17.47 3.89
CA LEU A 84 -13.54 -17.53 3.79
C LEU A 84 -14.07 -18.78 3.04
N LYS A 85 -13.19 -19.73 2.69
CA LYS A 85 -13.52 -21.01 2.03
C LYS A 85 -14.13 -20.88 0.64
N PHE A 86 -13.92 -19.76 -0.06
CA PHE A 86 -14.27 -19.67 -1.48
C PHE A 86 -13.38 -20.57 -2.33
N SER A 87 -13.88 -20.97 -3.51
CA SER A 87 -13.11 -21.77 -4.45
C SER A 87 -11.86 -21.01 -4.94
N GLU A 88 -10.85 -21.76 -5.39
CA GLU A 88 -9.61 -21.17 -5.92
C GLU A 88 -9.89 -20.23 -7.09
N ARG A 89 -10.80 -20.63 -8.00
CA ARG A 89 -11.21 -19.81 -9.15
C ARG A 89 -11.80 -18.48 -8.73
N VAL A 90 -12.71 -18.49 -7.76
CA VAL A 90 -13.32 -17.26 -7.24
C VAL A 90 -12.26 -16.37 -6.60
N SER A 91 -11.36 -16.96 -5.81
CA SER A 91 -10.27 -16.23 -5.17
C SER A 91 -9.34 -15.57 -6.20
N LEU A 92 -8.98 -16.27 -7.27
CA LEU A 92 -8.17 -15.73 -8.37
C LEU A 92 -8.92 -14.62 -9.12
N ILE A 93 -10.20 -14.81 -9.45
CA ILE A 93 -11.01 -13.80 -10.14
C ILE A 93 -11.08 -12.51 -9.30
N SER A 94 -11.33 -12.61 -7.99
CA SER A 94 -11.34 -11.46 -7.10
C SER A 94 -10.03 -10.68 -7.14
N THR A 95 -8.90 -11.37 -7.20
CA THR A 95 -7.57 -10.71 -7.25
C THR A 95 -7.32 -9.98 -8.55
N VAL A 96 -7.79 -10.55 -9.67
CA VAL A 96 -7.74 -9.91 -10.99
C VAL A 96 -8.63 -8.67 -10.99
N ILE A 97 -9.85 -8.76 -10.45
CA ILE A 97 -10.76 -7.61 -10.31
C ILE A 97 -10.14 -6.52 -9.44
N THR A 98 -9.52 -6.86 -8.30
CA THR A 98 -8.82 -5.89 -7.45
C THR A 98 -7.67 -5.23 -8.21
N LEU A 99 -6.78 -6.01 -8.83
CA LEU A 99 -5.60 -5.50 -9.52
C LEU A 99 -5.98 -4.57 -10.69
N PHE A 100 -7.02 -4.91 -11.46
CA PHE A 100 -7.41 -4.16 -12.65
C PHE A 100 -8.57 -3.18 -12.42
N SER A 101 -8.99 -2.98 -11.17
CA SER A 101 -9.88 -1.86 -10.83
C SER A 101 -9.12 -0.55 -11.09
N TYR A 102 -9.71 0.37 -11.86
CA TYR A 102 -9.03 1.58 -12.32
C TYR A 102 -8.36 2.36 -11.18
N SER A 103 -9.13 2.72 -10.14
CA SER A 103 -8.61 3.49 -9.01
C SER A 103 -7.52 2.76 -8.22
N PHE A 104 -7.66 1.44 -8.05
CA PHE A 104 -6.65 0.66 -7.33
C PHE A 104 -5.37 0.51 -8.16
N PHE A 105 -5.51 0.29 -9.47
CA PHE A 105 -4.39 0.14 -10.38
C PHE A 105 -3.57 1.42 -10.46
N THR A 106 -4.21 2.58 -10.63
CA THR A 106 -3.53 3.89 -10.70
C THR A 106 -2.83 4.22 -9.38
N SER A 107 -3.53 4.10 -8.24
CA SER A 107 -2.92 4.29 -6.92
C SER A 107 -1.84 3.24 -6.61
N GLY A 108 -1.79 2.13 -7.35
CA GLY A 108 -0.82 1.07 -7.17
C GLY A 108 0.55 1.37 -7.76
N PHE A 109 0.69 2.24 -8.76
CA PHE A 109 2.01 2.63 -9.30
C PHE A 109 2.35 4.12 -9.12
N LEU A 110 1.45 4.87 -8.50
CA LEU A 110 1.62 6.28 -8.12
C LEU A 110 1.63 6.38 -6.59
N ALA A 111 2.43 7.30 -6.05
CA ALA A 111 2.69 7.49 -4.62
C ALA A 111 1.46 8.05 -3.86
N GLU A 112 0.42 7.22 -3.74
CA GLU A 112 -0.84 7.54 -3.08
C GLU A 112 -0.95 6.93 -1.68
N VAL A 113 -1.42 7.73 -0.71
CA VAL A 113 -1.58 7.30 0.70
C VAL A 113 -2.60 6.16 0.82
N TYR A 114 -3.62 6.16 -0.04
CA TYR A 114 -4.77 5.26 0.04
C TYR A 114 -4.40 3.80 -0.23
N VAL A 115 -3.40 3.52 -1.07
CA VAL A 115 -3.02 2.14 -1.39
C VAL A 115 -2.30 1.49 -0.21
N VAL A 116 -1.47 2.27 0.49
CA VAL A 116 -0.79 1.84 1.73
C VAL A 116 -1.82 1.59 2.82
N GLN A 117 -2.77 2.53 3.01
CA GLN A 117 -3.85 2.40 3.98
C GLN A 117 -4.71 1.16 3.70
N SER A 118 -5.18 0.99 2.46
CA SER A 118 -6.01 -0.14 2.05
C SER A 118 -5.30 -1.48 2.28
N SER A 119 -3.98 -1.53 2.03
CA SER A 119 -3.17 -2.71 2.27
C SER A 119 -3.10 -3.05 3.76
N LEU A 120 -2.87 -2.08 4.62
CA LEU A 120 -2.85 -2.28 6.07
C LEU A 120 -4.23 -2.68 6.64
N LEU A 121 -5.31 -2.13 6.09
CA LEU A 121 -6.68 -2.56 6.41
C LEU A 121 -6.93 -4.02 6.01
N LEU A 122 -6.47 -4.44 4.83
CA LEU A 122 -6.57 -5.85 4.41
C LEU A 122 -5.71 -6.77 5.26
N ILE A 123 -4.53 -6.33 5.71
CA ILE A 123 -3.71 -7.08 6.70
C ILE A 123 -4.51 -7.23 7.99
N SER A 124 -5.10 -6.15 8.49
CA SER A 124 -5.91 -6.16 9.70
C SER A 124 -7.08 -7.13 9.60
N LEU A 125 -7.84 -7.08 8.50
CA LEU A 125 -8.95 -7.98 8.23
C LEU A 125 -8.50 -9.45 8.13
N PHE A 126 -7.44 -9.72 7.38
CA PHE A 126 -6.89 -11.07 7.26
C PHE A 126 -6.47 -11.63 8.62
N LEU A 127 -5.73 -10.85 9.41
CA LEU A 127 -5.29 -11.28 10.74
C LEU A 127 -6.46 -11.47 11.71
N TRP A 128 -7.53 -10.68 11.57
CA TRP A 128 -8.75 -10.87 12.34
C TRP A 128 -9.44 -12.19 12.00
N LEU A 129 -9.53 -12.53 10.71
CA LEU A 129 -10.08 -13.81 10.25
C LEU A 129 -9.25 -15.03 10.70
N GLU A 130 -7.95 -14.84 10.96
CA GLU A 130 -7.03 -15.85 11.48
C GLU A 130 -6.93 -15.85 13.03
N ASP A 131 -7.89 -15.22 13.72
CA ASP A 131 -7.96 -15.10 15.19
C ASP A 131 -6.74 -14.42 15.86
N ARG A 132 -5.97 -13.62 15.10
CA ARG A 132 -4.80 -12.87 15.58
C ARG A 132 -5.16 -11.44 15.96
N VAL A 133 -6.06 -11.30 16.94
CA VAL A 133 -6.70 -10.03 17.32
C VAL A 133 -5.70 -8.90 17.60
N LEU A 134 -4.65 -9.14 18.40
CA LEU A 134 -3.66 -8.11 18.74
C LEU A 134 -2.97 -7.52 17.49
N LEU A 135 -2.51 -8.39 16.59
CA LEU A 135 -1.81 -7.96 15.37
C LEU A 135 -2.78 -7.30 14.38
N SER A 136 -4.02 -7.77 14.34
CA SER A 136 -5.09 -7.14 13.57
C SER A 136 -5.34 -5.69 14.05
N SER A 137 -5.47 -5.48 15.36
CA SER A 137 -5.67 -4.14 15.94
C SER A 137 -4.48 -3.23 15.71
N LEU A 138 -3.24 -3.72 15.85
CA LEU A 138 -2.05 -2.94 15.54
C LEU A 138 -2.00 -2.53 14.07
N SER A 139 -2.32 -3.45 13.15
CA SER A 139 -2.36 -3.16 11.71
C SER A 139 -3.44 -2.14 11.37
N PHE A 140 -4.59 -2.19 12.04
CA PHE A 140 -5.66 -1.21 11.91
C PHE A 140 -5.22 0.18 12.39
N LEU A 141 -4.58 0.27 13.56
CA LEU A 141 -4.04 1.53 14.09
C LEU A 141 -2.97 2.12 13.16
N LEU A 142 -2.10 1.28 12.59
CA LEU A 142 -1.13 1.73 11.58
C LEU A 142 -1.84 2.28 10.33
N ALA A 143 -2.94 1.66 9.89
CA ALA A 143 -3.73 2.19 8.77
C ALA A 143 -4.31 3.58 9.08
N LEU A 144 -4.79 3.80 10.31
CA LEU A 144 -5.30 5.11 10.76
C LEU A 144 -4.19 6.18 10.81
N LEU A 145 -2.94 5.79 11.10
CA LEU A 145 -1.81 6.71 11.05
C LEU A 145 -1.41 7.06 9.61
N VAL A 146 -1.68 6.20 8.63
CA VAL A 146 -1.43 6.47 7.21
C VAL A 146 -2.43 7.49 6.67
N SER A 147 -3.71 7.36 7.02
CA SER A 147 -4.73 8.37 6.76
C SER A 147 -5.85 8.24 7.79
N PRO A 148 -6.32 9.33 8.41
CA PRO A 148 -7.54 9.31 9.19
C PRO A 148 -8.71 8.91 8.28
N ILE A 149 -9.65 8.14 8.83
CA ILE A 149 -10.93 7.77 8.21
C ILE A 149 -11.96 8.84 8.56
#